data_AF-Q9ZSG7-F1
#
_entry.id   AF-Q9ZSG7-F1
#
_cell.length_a   1.000
_cell.length_b   1.000
_cell.length_c   1.000
_cell.angle_alpha   90.00
_cell.angle_beta   90.00
_cell.angle_gamma   90.00
#
_symmetry.space_group_name_H-M   'P 1'
#
loop_
_entity.id
_entity.type
_entity.pdbx_description
1 polymer ?
#
loop_
_entity_poly.entity_id
_entity_poly.type
_entity_poly.pdbx_seq_one_letter_code
_entity_poly.pdbx_strand_id
1 'polypeptide(L)' 'KKHRRLNYCSTSVKFDKFEDEIKQNALEYHWPNLTTTEAVSKTDQIFWESEYN' A
#
# COMPACT_ATOMS: atom_id res chain seq x y z
N LYS A 1 23.81 -14.04 -14.07
CA LYS A 1 23.14 -12.72 -14.22
C LYS A 1 22.64 -12.28 -12.86
N LYS A 2 23.05 -11.12 -12.35
CA LYS A 2 22.48 -10.57 -11.11
C LYS A 2 21.11 -10.01 -11.47
N HIS A 3 20.03 -10.69 -11.08
CA HIS A 3 18.67 -10.16 -11.24
C HIS A 3 18.56 -8.91 -10.36
N ARG A 4 18.69 -7.72 -10.94
CA ARG A 4 18.27 -6.50 -10.27
C ARG A 4 16.76 -6.54 -10.22
N ARG A 5 16.19 -6.46 -9.00
CA ARG A 5 14.75 -6.30 -8.84
C ARG A 5 14.35 -4.97 -9.47
N LEU A 6 13.26 -5.00 -10.22
CA LEU A 6 12.65 -3.79 -10.75
C LEU A 6 11.89 -3.14 -9.59
N ASN A 7 12.31 -1.95 -9.20
CA ASN A 7 11.69 -1.12 -8.17
C ASN A 7 11.51 0.29 -8.77
N TYR A 8 10.49 1.05 -8.34
CA TYR A 8 10.24 2.40 -8.85
C TYR A 8 10.05 2.45 -10.37
N CYS A 9 9.23 1.54 -10.89
CA CYS A 9 9.07 1.31 -12.32
C CYS A 9 8.41 2.48 -13.07
N SER A 10 7.64 3.32 -12.37
CA SER A 10 7.05 4.53 -12.93
C SER A 10 6.92 5.62 -11.88
N THR A 11 7.28 6.85 -12.24
CA THR A 11 7.07 8.04 -11.40
C THR A 11 5.83 8.84 -11.80
N SER A 12 5.15 8.44 -12.88
CA SER A 12 3.96 9.14 -13.40
C SER A 12 2.65 8.52 -12.91
N VAL A 13 2.68 7.25 -12.50
CA VAL A 13 1.52 6.55 -11.96
C VAL A 13 1.44 6.89 -10.48
N LYS A 14 0.25 7.29 -10.02
CA LYS A 14 -0.01 7.65 -8.64
C LYS A 14 -0.87 6.59 -7.99
N PHE A 15 -0.65 6.37 -6.71
CA PHE A 15 -1.52 5.55 -5.90
C PHE A 15 -2.86 6.28 -5.68
N ASP A 16 -3.95 5.64 -6.08
CA ASP A 16 -5.30 6.11 -5.77
C ASP A 16 -5.75 5.48 -4.46
N LYS A 17 -6.04 6.32 -3.46
CA LYS A 17 -6.52 5.85 -2.15
C LYS A 17 -7.81 5.05 -2.30
N PHE A 18 -7.91 3.96 -1.56
CA PHE A 18 -9.12 3.16 -1.51
C PHE A 18 -10.17 3.90 -0.68
N GLU A 19 -11.32 4.23 -1.27
CA GLU A 19 -12.48 4.77 -0.53
C GLU A 19 -13.42 3.66 -0.03
N ASP A 20 -13.32 2.47 -0.61
CA ASP A 20 -14.15 1.31 -0.30
C ASP A 20 -13.64 0.58 0.96
N GLU A 21 -14.45 0.63 2.03
CA GLU A 21 -14.15 -0.06 3.29
C GLU A 21 -13.99 -1.57 3.11
N ILE A 22 -14.67 -2.21 2.15
CA ILE A 22 -14.54 -3.65 1.90
C ILE A 22 -13.10 -3.98 1.48
N LYS A 23 -12.53 -3.17 0.58
CA LYS A 23 -11.15 -3.32 0.12
C LYS A 23 -10.15 -3.01 1.23
N GLN A 24 -10.39 -1.95 1.99
CA GLN A 24 -9.53 -1.60 3.13
C GLN A 24 -9.54 -2.73 4.18
N ASN A 25 -10.70 -3.28 4.52
CA ASN A 25 -10.81 -4.38 5.50
C ASN A 25 -10.08 -5.63 5.03
N ALA A 26 -10.19 -5.98 3.75
CA ALA A 26 -9.48 -7.12 3.18
C ALA A 26 -7.95 -6.89 3.22
N LEU A 27 -7.49 -5.68 2.90
CA LEU A 27 -6.07 -5.33 2.95
C LEU A 27 -5.55 -5.29 4.39
N GLU A 28 -6.28 -4.76 5.35
CA GLU A 28 -5.86 -4.82 6.76
C GLU A 28 -5.77 -6.25 7.29
N TYR A 29 -6.69 -7.13 6.87
CA TYR A 29 -6.65 -8.51 7.31
C TYR A 29 -5.47 -9.30 6.70
N HIS A 30 -5.20 -9.11 5.42
CA HIS A 30 -4.19 -9.89 4.68
C HIS A 30 -2.82 -9.22 4.61
N TRP A 31 -2.78 -7.90 4.66
CA TRP A 31 -1.59 -7.07 4.49
C TRP A 31 -1.60 -5.82 5.41
N PRO A 32 -1.67 -6.04 6.74
CA PRO A 32 -1.71 -4.95 7.71
C PRO A 32 -0.40 -4.17 7.76
N ASN A 33 -0.49 -2.88 8.06
CA ASN A 33 0.66 -2.12 8.52
C ASN A 33 0.90 -2.38 10.01
N LEU A 34 1.90 -3.20 10.32
CA LEU A 34 2.25 -3.58 11.70
C LEU A 34 2.90 -2.47 12.53
N THR A 35 3.21 -1.30 11.95
CA THR A 35 3.84 -0.18 12.66
C THR A 35 2.85 0.90 13.08
N THR A 36 1.57 0.77 12.73
CA THR A 36 0.51 1.75 13.05
C THR A 36 -0.77 1.03 13.49
N THR A 37 -1.78 1.79 13.91
CA THR A 37 -3.10 1.24 14.24
C THR A 37 -3.92 1.04 12.96
N GLU A 38 -4.84 0.07 12.97
CA GLU A 38 -5.76 -0.18 11.84
C GLU A 38 -6.48 1.09 11.37
N ALA A 39 -6.97 1.92 12.32
CA ALA A 39 -7.66 3.17 11.99
C ALA A 39 -6.77 4.17 11.24
N VAL A 40 -5.50 4.30 11.65
CA VAL A 40 -4.53 5.17 10.98
C VAL A 40 -4.11 4.57 9.64
N SER A 41 -3.88 3.26 9.59
CA SER A 41 -3.51 2.53 8.37
C SER A 41 -4.56 2.70 7.26
N LYS A 42 -5.85 2.53 7.58
CA LYS A 42 -6.97 2.71 6.65
C LYS A 42 -7.14 4.15 6.16
N THR A 43 -6.91 5.12 7.05
CA THR A 43 -7.09 6.56 6.74
C THR A 43 -5.94 7.08 5.87
N ASP A 44 -4.71 6.78 6.28
CA ASP A 44 -3.53 7.36 5.65
C ASP A 44 -3.09 6.56 4.44
N GLN A 45 -3.20 5.22 4.49
CA GLN A 45 -2.83 4.26 3.44
C GLN A 45 -1.37 4.38 2.96
N ILE A 46 -0.51 5.04 3.75
CA ILE A 46 0.89 5.34 3.43
C ILE A 46 1.68 4.06 3.11
N PHE A 47 1.39 2.97 3.85
CA PHE A 47 2.08 1.71 3.64
C PHE A 47 1.76 1.10 2.27
N TRP A 48 0.49 1.03 1.88
CA TRP A 48 0.10 0.51 0.57
C TRP A 48 0.54 1.44 -0.57
N GLU A 49 0.53 2.76 -0.35
CA GLU A 49 1.10 3.72 -1.29
C GLU A 49 2.62 3.50 -1.50
N SER A 50 3.36 3.23 -0.42
CA SER A 50 4.80 2.98 -0.51
C SER A 50 5.14 1.66 -1.21
N GLU A 51 4.34 0.61 -1.01
CA GLU A 51 4.57 -0.69 -1.68
C GLU A 51 4.10 -0.69 -3.15
N TYR A 52 3.20 0.23 -3.51
CA TYR A 52 2.76 0.43 -4.88
C TYR A 52 3.83 1.08 -5.77
N ASN A 53 4.63 2.00 -5.20
CA ASN A 53 5.65 2.79 -5.90
C ASN A 53 7.00 2.07 -6.02
#